data_AF-A0A257ZNA3-F1
#
_entry.id   AF-A0A257ZNA3-F1
#
_cell.length_a   1.000
_cell.length_b   1.000
_cell.length_c   1.000
_cell.angle_alpha   90.00
_cell.angle_beta   90.00
_cell.angle_gamma   90.00
#
_symmetry.space_group_name_H-M   'P 1'
#
loop_
_entity.id
_entity.type
_entity.pdbx_description
1 polymer ?
#
loop_
_entity_poly.entity_id
_entity_poly.type
_entity_poly.pdbx_seq_one_letter_code
_entity_poly.pdbx_strand_id
1 'polypeptide(L)'
;MIGALIAIGEQGATAADDLPGFIIGGPIPGDFTIAKSGVFSATDAALAPKGELFLLERSFSPLAGVAMQLRRFRLADVKPGARLAGEILLTADMGFEIDNMEGLSATLNGAGETIFTIVSDDNFSPLQRTILLRFALVD
;
A
#
# COMPACT_ATOMS: atom_id res chain seq x y z
N MET A 1 15.35 -3.76 21.97
CA MET A 1 15.50 -3.84 20.50
C MET A 1 15.29 -2.46 19.93
N ILE A 2 16.16 -2.00 19.04
CA ILE A 2 15.95 -0.76 18.31
C ILE A 2 15.28 -1.18 16.99
N GLY A 3 13.99 -0.86 16.82
CA GLY A 3 13.29 -1.10 15.57
C GLY A 3 13.81 -0.21 14.44
N ALA A 4 13.44 -0.52 13.19
CA ALA A 4 13.65 0.36 12.05
C ALA A 4 12.30 0.92 11.59
N LEU A 5 12.32 2.14 11.07
CA LEU A 5 11.18 2.73 10.36
C LEU A 5 11.33 2.38 8.88
N ILE A 6 10.24 1.96 8.24
CA ILE A 6 10.16 1.79 6.79
C ILE A 6 9.36 2.99 6.24
N ALA A 7 9.92 3.68 5.25
CA ALA A 7 9.23 4.73 4.51
C ALA A 7 9.21 4.39 3.02
N ILE A 8 8.12 4.72 2.33
CA ILE A 8 7.94 4.48 0.89
C ILE A 8 7.47 5.80 0.28
N GLY A 9 8.12 6.23 -0.80
CA GLY A 9 7.72 7.41 -1.53
C GLY A 9 6.50 7.13 -2.41
N GLU A 10 5.65 8.14 -2.55
CA GLU A 10 4.42 8.07 -3.36
C GLU A 10 4.70 7.66 -4.81
N GLN A 11 5.74 8.25 -5.41
CA GLN A 11 6.12 8.09 -6.82
C GLN A 11 7.63 8.01 -6.99
N GLY A 12 8.07 7.41 -8.10
CA GLY A 12 9.46 7.46 -8.55
C GLY A 12 9.86 8.84 -9.09
N ALA A 13 11.11 8.96 -9.54
CA ALA A 13 11.62 10.21 -10.13
C ALA A 13 10.81 10.65 -11.37
N THR A 14 10.30 9.69 -12.13
CA THR A 14 9.27 9.84 -13.15
C THR A 14 8.13 8.87 -12.90
N ALA A 15 7.00 9.05 -13.59
CA ALA A 15 5.83 8.17 -13.48
C ALA A 15 6.12 6.70 -13.85
N ALA A 16 7.19 6.42 -14.59
CA ALA A 16 7.59 5.06 -14.99
C ALA A 16 8.63 4.43 -14.05
N ASP A 17 9.23 5.22 -13.16
CA ASP A 17 10.28 4.75 -12.27
C ASP A 17 9.71 4.02 -11.05
N ASP A 18 10.51 3.10 -10.52
CA ASP A 18 10.22 2.42 -9.26
C ASP A 18 10.05 3.43 -8.11
N LEU A 19 9.20 3.06 -7.14
CA LEU A 19 8.97 3.87 -5.95
C LEU A 19 10.18 3.75 -5.02
N PRO A 20 10.70 4.85 -4.46
CA PRO A 20 11.81 4.79 -3.52
C PRO A 20 11.34 4.27 -2.16
N GLY A 21 12.13 3.43 -1.53
CA GLY A 21 11.91 2.92 -0.18
C GLY A 21 13.13 3.13 0.71
N PHE A 22 12.89 3.34 2.00
CA PHE A 22 13.92 3.67 2.98
C PHE A 22 13.76 2.83 4.24
N ILE A 23 14.86 2.28 4.73
CA ILE A 23 15.00 1.68 6.06
C ILE A 23 15.76 2.68 6.92
N ILE A 24 15.05 3.32 7.85
CA ILE A 24 15.57 4.41 8.67
C ILE A 24 15.85 3.88 10.08
N GLY A 25 17.13 3.95 10.49
CA GLY A 25 17.60 3.41 11.76
C GLY A 25 17.72 1.88 11.78
N GLY A 26 17.69 1.30 12.98
CA GLY A 26 17.82 -0.15 13.17
C GLY A 26 19.19 -0.73 12.76
N PRO A 27 19.29 -2.07 12.63
CA PRO A 27 20.55 -2.76 12.38
C PRO A 27 21.01 -2.76 10.90
N ILE A 28 20.10 -2.49 9.96
CA ILE A 28 20.36 -2.55 8.51
C ILE A 28 19.77 -1.34 7.77
N PRO A 29 20.16 -0.10 8.10
CA PRO A 29 19.66 1.09 7.41
C PRO A 29 20.10 1.10 5.94
N GLY A 30 19.30 1.75 5.09
CA GLY A 30 19.59 1.92 3.67
C GLY A 30 18.34 1.97 2.81
N ASP A 31 18.55 2.10 1.51
CA ASP A 31 17.48 2.33 0.56
C ASP A 31 17.10 1.02 -0.17
N PHE A 32 15.86 0.93 -0.62
CA PHE A 32 15.35 -0.13 -1.50
C PHE A 32 14.40 0.49 -2.53
N THR A 33 13.92 -0.29 -3.48
CA THR A 33 12.88 0.17 -4.40
C THR A 33 11.71 -0.80 -4.47
N ILE A 34 10.52 -0.28 -4.77
CA ILE A 34 9.35 -1.07 -5.11
C ILE A 34 9.13 -0.93 -6.60
N ALA A 35 9.11 -2.07 -7.30
CA ALA A 35 8.89 -2.11 -8.74
C ALA A 35 7.59 -1.38 -9.10
N LYS A 36 7.66 -0.45 -10.06
CA LYS A 36 6.47 0.27 -10.53
C LYS A 36 5.43 -0.71 -11.05
N SER A 37 4.18 -0.53 -10.63
CA SER A 37 3.04 -1.33 -11.08
C SER A 37 2.05 -0.43 -11.81
N GLY A 38 2.05 -0.51 -13.14
CA GLY A 38 1.14 0.25 -13.99
C GLY A 38 1.14 1.76 -13.71
N VAL A 39 -0.06 2.31 -13.48
CA VAL A 39 -0.31 3.74 -13.22
C VAL A 39 -0.40 4.09 -11.74
N PHE A 40 -0.18 3.13 -10.85
CA PHE A 40 -0.44 3.27 -9.42
C PHE A 40 0.71 3.95 -8.67
N SER A 41 0.36 4.81 -7.72
CA SER A 41 1.25 5.51 -6.78
C SER A 41 0.93 5.08 -5.36
N ALA A 42 1.92 4.98 -4.48
CA ALA A 42 1.69 4.57 -3.09
C ALA A 42 0.90 5.64 -2.33
N THR A 43 -0.02 5.22 -1.47
CA THR A 43 -0.76 6.12 -0.57
C THR A 43 -0.53 5.80 0.90
N ASP A 44 -0.54 4.52 1.27
CA ASP A 44 -0.29 4.09 2.64
C ASP A 44 0.28 2.68 2.70
N ALA A 45 0.90 2.31 3.83
CA ALA A 45 1.46 1.00 4.05
C ALA A 45 1.20 0.49 5.47
N ALA A 46 0.93 -0.80 5.60
CA ALA A 46 0.67 -1.44 6.89
C ALA A 46 1.52 -2.70 7.07
N LEU A 47 2.08 -2.85 8.27
CA LEU A 47 2.69 -4.11 8.70
C LEU A 47 1.63 -5.01 9.33
N ALA A 48 1.68 -6.30 9.03
CA ALA A 48 0.87 -7.29 9.74
C ALA A 48 1.70 -8.14 10.70
N PRO A 49 1.08 -8.69 11.76
CA PRO A 49 1.80 -9.47 12.78
C PRO A 49 2.48 -10.76 12.27
N LYS A 50 2.12 -11.24 11.08
CA LYS A 50 2.69 -12.45 10.47
C LYS A 50 3.93 -12.16 9.61
N GLY A 51 4.44 -10.93 9.61
CA GLY A 51 5.69 -10.56 8.93
C GLY A 51 5.50 -10.14 7.48
N GLU A 52 4.32 -9.62 7.14
CA GLU A 52 4.01 -9.02 5.86
C GLU A 52 4.06 -7.49 5.93
N LEU A 53 4.42 -6.90 4.81
CA LEU A 53 4.23 -5.49 4.48
C LEU A 53 3.16 -5.42 3.40
N PHE A 54 2.13 -4.60 3.63
CA PHE A 54 1.10 -4.29 2.65
C PHE A 54 1.25 -2.86 2.17
N LEU A 55 1.08 -2.66 0.86
CA LEU A 55 1.12 -1.35 0.23
C LEU A 55 -0.24 -1.10 -0.44
N LEU A 56 -0.91 -0.04 -0.01
CA LEU A 56 -2.04 0.53 -0.72
C LEU A 56 -1.50 1.50 -1.77
N GLU A 57 -1.95 1.31 -3.00
CA GLU A 57 -1.61 2.18 -4.11
C GLU A 57 -2.90 2.66 -4.78
N ARG A 58 -2.84 3.85 -5.38
CA ARG A 58 -3.95 4.54 -6.01
C ARG A 58 -3.53 5.09 -7.37
N SER A 59 -4.48 5.18 -8.28
CA SER A 59 -4.36 6.00 -9.48
C SER A 59 -5.62 6.82 -9.70
N PHE A 60 -5.47 7.96 -10.37
CA PHE A 60 -6.58 8.80 -10.77
C PHE A 60 -6.34 9.40 -12.15
N SER A 61 -7.37 9.40 -12.98
CA SER A 61 -7.40 10.26 -14.17
C SER A 61 -8.82 10.76 -14.44
N PRO A 62 -9.01 11.91 -15.10
CA PRO A 62 -10.34 12.42 -15.42
C PRO A 62 -11.19 11.46 -16.28
N LEU A 63 -10.55 10.63 -17.11
CA LEU A 63 -11.25 9.70 -18.00
C LEU A 63 -11.55 8.35 -17.33
N ALA A 64 -10.62 7.82 -16.54
CA ALA A 64 -10.75 6.50 -15.92
C ALA A 64 -11.34 6.54 -14.50
N GLY A 65 -11.42 7.71 -13.88
CA GLY A 65 -11.80 7.83 -12.46
C GLY A 65 -10.69 7.37 -11.52
N VAL A 66 -11.08 6.89 -10.34
CA VAL A 66 -10.15 6.36 -9.33
C VAL A 66 -10.02 4.84 -9.47
N ALA A 67 -8.82 4.35 -9.27
CA ALA A 67 -8.55 2.92 -9.06
C ALA A 67 -7.58 2.74 -7.89
N MET A 68 -7.66 1.59 -7.23
CA MET A 68 -6.73 1.19 -6.17
C MET A 68 -6.12 -0.19 -6.45
N GLN A 69 -4.97 -0.44 -5.85
CA GLN A 69 -4.30 -1.73 -5.80
C GLN A 69 -3.79 -2.00 -4.39
N LEU A 70 -3.87 -3.24 -3.95
CA LEU A 70 -3.28 -3.69 -2.68
C LEU A 70 -2.22 -4.75 -2.99
N ARG A 71 -0.98 -4.49 -2.59
CA ARG A 71 0.15 -5.42 -2.76
C ARG A 71 0.63 -5.99 -1.44
N ARG A 72 1.02 -7.27 -1.46
CA ARG A 72 1.64 -8.01 -0.36
C ARG A 72 3.14 -8.20 -0.62
N PHE A 73 3.94 -7.96 0.40
CA PHE A 73 5.38 -8.20 0.41
C PHE A 73 5.75 -8.98 1.68
N ARG A 74 6.79 -9.82 1.60
CA ARG A 74 7.38 -10.37 2.81
C ARG A 74 8.29 -9.32 3.43
N LEU A 75 8.11 -9.03 4.72
CA LEU A 75 8.92 -8.05 5.43
C LEU A 75 10.41 -8.42 5.41
N ALA A 76 10.74 -9.71 5.42
CA ALA A 76 12.10 -10.22 5.34
C ALA A 76 12.83 -9.91 4.01
N ASP A 77 12.09 -9.56 2.95
CA ASP A 77 12.67 -9.14 1.68
C ASP A 77 13.05 -7.65 1.67
N VAL A 78 12.54 -6.86 2.62
CA VAL A 78 12.88 -5.43 2.79
C VAL A 78 14.28 -5.32 3.37
N LYS A 79 15.26 -5.06 2.50
CA LYS A 79 16.67 -4.90 2.86
C LYS A 79 17.36 -3.90 1.92
N PRO A 80 18.49 -3.31 2.34
CA PRO A 80 19.23 -2.38 1.49
C PRO A 80 19.55 -2.97 0.11
N GLY A 81 19.29 -2.20 -0.95
CA GLY A 81 19.51 -2.58 -2.36
C GLY A 81 18.47 -3.53 -2.96
N ALA A 82 17.43 -3.91 -2.23
CA ALA A 82 16.37 -4.76 -2.78
C ALA A 82 15.49 -4.01 -3.79
N ARG A 83 15.03 -4.73 -4.82
CA ARG A 83 13.95 -4.30 -5.72
C ARG A 83 12.75 -5.22 -5.53
N LEU A 84 11.68 -4.72 -4.94
CA LEU A 84 10.52 -5.52 -4.51
C LEU A 84 9.37 -5.43 -5.51
N ALA A 85 8.93 -6.57 -6.05
CA ALA A 85 7.77 -6.61 -6.94
C ALA A 85 6.45 -6.89 -6.21
N GLY A 86 6.46 -7.60 -5.09
CA GLY A 86 5.24 -7.93 -4.35
C GLY A 86 4.20 -8.73 -5.15
N GLU A 87 3.17 -9.16 -4.46
CA GLU A 87 2.02 -9.87 -5.03
C GLU A 87 0.82 -8.93 -5.02
N ILE A 88 0.14 -8.81 -6.16
CA ILE A 88 -1.10 -8.04 -6.24
C ILE A 88 -2.23 -8.89 -5.67
N LEU A 89 -2.79 -8.46 -4.53
CA LEU A 89 -3.92 -9.14 -3.89
C LEU A 89 -5.27 -8.69 -4.46
N LEU A 90 -5.37 -7.39 -4.75
CA LEU A 90 -6.59 -6.77 -5.23
C LEU A 90 -6.24 -5.63 -6.19
N THR A 91 -7.03 -5.49 -7.25
CA THR A 91 -7.10 -4.27 -8.05
C THR A 91 -8.59 -3.95 -8.24
N ALA A 92 -8.98 -2.73 -7.93
CA ALA A 92 -10.36 -2.29 -7.93
C ALA A 92 -10.48 -0.93 -8.60
N ASP A 93 -11.58 -0.71 -9.32
CA ASP A 93 -11.96 0.56 -9.92
C ASP A 93 -13.32 1.02 -9.36
N MET A 94 -13.88 2.09 -9.91
CA MET A 94 -15.17 2.66 -9.51
C MET A 94 -16.36 1.67 -9.54
N GLY A 95 -16.22 0.49 -10.18
CA GLY A 95 -17.22 -0.58 -10.14
C GLY A 95 -17.27 -1.37 -8.82
N PHE A 96 -16.28 -1.20 -7.94
CA PHE A 96 -16.12 -1.97 -6.69
C PHE A 96 -16.38 -1.16 -5.41
N GLU A 97 -17.22 -0.13 -5.50
CA GLU A 97 -17.57 0.74 -4.36
C GLU A 97 -16.35 1.34 -3.64
N ILE A 98 -15.31 1.68 -4.42
CA ILE A 98 -14.16 2.43 -3.94
C ILE A 98 -14.32 3.93 -4.23
N ASP A 99 -13.34 4.69 -3.76
CA ASP A 99 -13.11 6.10 -4.04
C ASP A 99 -11.61 6.38 -3.79
N ASN A 100 -11.21 7.59 -3.40
CA ASN A 100 -9.83 7.99 -3.11
C ASN A 100 -9.28 7.35 -1.81
N MET A 101 -9.02 6.04 -1.89
CA MET A 101 -8.49 5.22 -0.80
C MET A 101 -7.07 5.65 -0.44
N GLU A 102 -6.90 6.17 0.77
CA GLU A 102 -5.65 6.78 1.23
C GLU A 102 -5.20 6.29 2.61
N GLY A 103 -6.03 5.55 3.35
CA GLY A 103 -5.62 4.95 4.62
C GLY A 103 -5.75 3.43 4.59
N LEU A 104 -4.77 2.74 5.17
CA LEU A 104 -4.70 1.30 5.28
C LEU A 104 -4.31 0.88 6.71
N SER A 105 -5.03 -0.09 7.25
CA SER A 105 -4.62 -0.84 8.44
C SER A 105 -4.77 -2.33 8.21
N ALA A 106 -3.81 -3.11 8.71
CA ALA A 106 -3.85 -4.58 8.70
C ALA A 106 -3.81 -5.09 10.15
N THR A 107 -4.83 -5.82 10.57
CA THR A 107 -4.98 -6.34 11.94
C THR A 107 -5.32 -7.82 11.92
N LEU A 108 -5.10 -8.53 13.03
CA LEU A 108 -5.59 -9.90 13.17
C LEU A 108 -6.93 -9.89 13.91
N ASN A 109 -7.89 -10.67 13.44
CA ASN A 109 -9.09 -10.96 14.22
C ASN A 109 -8.86 -12.11 15.22
N GLY A 110 -9.90 -12.45 16.00
CA GLY A 110 -9.84 -13.55 16.97
C GLY A 110 -9.61 -14.95 16.38
N ALA A 111 -9.86 -15.13 15.07
CA ALA A 111 -9.58 -16.35 14.34
C ALA A 111 -8.16 -16.39 13.73
N GLY A 112 -7.39 -15.31 13.84
CA GLY A 112 -6.04 -15.20 13.27
C GLY A 112 -6.02 -14.84 11.78
N GLU A 113 -7.14 -14.38 11.22
CA GLU A 113 -7.22 -13.88 9.84
C GLU A 113 -6.72 -12.44 9.78
N THR A 114 -6.02 -12.08 8.70
CA THR A 114 -5.63 -10.70 8.44
C THR A 114 -6.84 -9.92 7.92
N ILE A 115 -7.26 -8.91 8.67
CA ILE A 115 -8.34 -7.99 8.31
C ILE A 115 -7.75 -6.67 7.87
N PHE A 116 -8.04 -6.29 6.63
CA PHE A 116 -7.76 -4.96 6.12
C PHE A 116 -8.88 -4.01 6.53
N THR A 117 -8.50 -2.80 6.94
CA THR A 117 -9.41 -1.65 7.07
C THR A 117 -8.87 -0.56 6.17
N ILE A 118 -9.67 -0.16 5.18
CA ILE A 118 -9.29 0.83 4.17
C ILE A 118 -10.28 1.98 4.22
N VAL A 119 -9.77 3.21 4.18
CA VAL A 119 -10.58 4.43 4.22
C VAL A 119 -10.29 5.32 3.03
N SER A 120 -11.34 5.91 2.48
CA SER A 120 -11.24 6.97 1.47
C SER A 120 -11.19 8.35 2.13
N ASP A 121 -10.36 9.23 1.58
CA ASP A 121 -10.43 10.67 1.82
C ASP A 121 -11.30 11.31 0.74
N ASP A 122 -12.29 12.12 1.12
CA ASP A 122 -13.15 12.83 0.18
C ASP A 122 -12.53 14.15 -0.35
N ASN A 123 -11.33 14.54 0.10
CA ASN A 123 -10.66 15.81 -0.21
C ASN A 123 -11.57 17.04 -0.06
N PHE A 124 -12.56 16.99 0.84
CA PHE A 124 -13.60 18.01 0.97
C PHE A 124 -14.42 18.24 -0.32
N SER A 125 -14.46 17.26 -1.22
CA SER A 125 -15.17 17.30 -2.49
C SER A 125 -16.57 16.67 -2.38
N PRO A 126 -17.63 17.33 -2.86
CA PRO A 126 -18.97 16.75 -2.87
C PRO A 126 -19.15 15.58 -3.85
N LEU A 127 -18.18 15.36 -4.75
CA LEU A 127 -18.18 14.25 -5.71
C LEU A 127 -17.56 12.98 -5.14
N GLN A 128 -16.78 13.09 -4.06
CA GLN A 128 -16.10 11.97 -3.43
C GLN A 128 -16.86 11.51 -2.19
N ARG A 129 -16.70 10.24 -1.83
CA ARG A 129 -17.38 9.59 -0.73
C ARG A 129 -16.40 9.25 0.38
N THR A 130 -16.76 9.56 1.61
CA THR A 130 -16.11 8.94 2.78
C THR A 130 -16.60 7.49 2.88
N ILE A 131 -15.71 6.53 2.57
CA ILE A 131 -15.99 5.09 2.59
C ILE A 131 -15.03 4.42 3.58
N LEU A 132 -15.55 3.44 4.34
CA LEU A 132 -14.74 2.52 5.14
C LEU A 132 -15.03 1.08 4.70
N LEU A 133 -14.02 0.40 4.18
CA LEU A 133 -14.09 -0.99 3.74
C LEU A 133 -13.32 -1.88 4.72
N ARG A 134 -13.89 -3.03 5.07
CA ARG A 134 -13.21 -4.09 5.82
C ARG A 134 -13.39 -5.44 5.15
N PHE A 135 -12.29 -6.13 4.91
CA PHE A 135 -12.29 -7.45 4.30
C PHE A 135 -11.18 -8.32 4.88
N ALA A 136 -11.43 -9.63 4.93
CA ALA A 136 -10.46 -10.62 5.33
C ALA A 136 -9.60 -11.03 4.14
N LEU A 137 -8.31 -11.21 4.36
CA LEU A 137 -7.44 -11.93 3.44
C LEU A 137 -7.79 -13.42 3.49
N VAL A 138 -8.18 -13.99 2.35
CA VAL A 138 -8.40 -15.42 2.19
C VAL A 138 -7.19 -15.98 1.44
N ASP A 139 -6.57 -17.03 1.97
CA ASP A 139 -5.48 -17.77 1.32
C ASP A 139 -6.01 -18.94 0.49
#